data_AF-A0A6B0VPH5-F1
#
_entry.id   AF-A0A6B0VPH5-F1
#
_cell.length_a   1.000
_cell.length_b   1.000
_cell.length_c   1.000
_cell.angle_alpha   90.00
_cell.angle_beta   90.00
_cell.angle_gamma   90.00
#
_symmetry.space_group_name_H-M   'P 1'
#
loop_
_entity.id
_entity.type
_entity.pdbx_description
1 polymer ?
#
loop_
_entity_poly.entity_id
_entity_poly.type
_entity_poly.pdbx_seq_one_letter_code
_entity_poly.pdbx_strand_id
1 'polypeptide(L)' 'MNVPTDRLLIMIIVATGFAVVVGGWAASLVHAEATGMAEVGLRVVIAAIFFAILLGFWLLFSGLDRNTA' A
#
# COMPACT_ATOMS: atom_id res chain seq x y z
N MET A 1 -6.27 -22.85 -1.60
CA MET A 1 -6.70 -21.49 -1.21
C MET A 1 -8.04 -21.23 -1.89
N ASN A 2 -9.15 -21.43 -1.17
CA ASN A 2 -10.49 -21.00 -1.63
C ASN A 2 -10.81 -19.70 -0.89
N VAL A 3 -10.13 -18.62 -1.26
CA VAL A 3 -10.51 -17.30 -0.76
C VAL A 3 -11.75 -16.88 -1.56
N PRO A 4 -12.87 -16.52 -0.92
CA PRO A 4 -14.07 -16.09 -1.63
C PRO A 4 -13.73 -14.95 -2.60
N THR A 5 -14.08 -15.10 -3.88
CA THR A 5 -13.77 -14.14 -4.95
C THR A 5 -14.14 -12.69 -4.58
N ASP A 6 -15.24 -12.53 -3.85
CA ASP A 6 -15.74 -11.23 -3.38
C ASP A 6 -14.76 -10.52 -2.44
N ARG A 7 -14.07 -11.26 -1.57
CA ARG A 7 -13.08 -10.69 -0.64
C ARG A 7 -11.80 -10.29 -1.35
N LEU A 8 -11.41 -11.06 -2.36
CA LEU A 8 -10.23 -10.76 -3.18
C LEU A 8 -10.47 -9.49 -4.00
N LEU A 9 -11.69 -9.31 -4.53
CA LEU A 9 -12.13 -8.07 -5.18
C LEU A 9 -12.10 -6.86 -4.23
N ILE A 10 -12.63 -7.00 -3.01
CA ILE A 10 -12.60 -5.92 -2.01
C ILE A 10 -11.16 -5.53 -1.68
N MET A 11 -10.27 -6.50 -1.47
CA MET A 11 -8.88 -6.22 -1.17
C MET A 11 -8.16 -5.52 -2.32
N ILE A 12 -8.44 -5.92 -3.56
CA ILE A 12 -7.93 -5.21 -4.75
C ILE A 12 -8.43 -3.77 -4.78
N ILE A 13 -9.74 -3.54 -4.60
CA ILE A 13 -10.32 -2.18 -4.62
C ILE A 13 -9.69 -1.30 -3.55
N VAL A 14 -9.58 -1.79 -2.31
CA VAL A 14 -8.99 -1.04 -1.20
C VAL A 14 -7.51 -0.78 -1.44
N ALA A 15 -6.74 -1.77 -1.88
CA ALA A 15 -5.32 -1.62 -2.17
C ALA A 15 -5.07 -0.63 -3.32
N THR A 16 -5.86 -0.71 -4.39
CA THR A 16 -5.76 0.22 -5.53
C THR A 16 -6.18 1.63 -5.14
N GLY A 17 -7.27 1.79 -4.38
CA GLY A 17 -7.70 3.10 -3.88
C GLY A 17 -6.64 3.75 -2.99
N PHE A 18 -6.07 2.97 -2.07
CA PHE A 18 -4.96 3.42 -1.23
C PHE A 18 -3.72 3.79 -2.05
N ALA A 19 -3.38 2.99 -3.06
CA ALA A 19 -2.25 3.24 -3.96
C ALA A 19 -2.39 4.57 -4.71
N VAL A 20 -3.59 4.87 -5.23
CA VAL A 20 -3.83 6.11 -5.98
C VAL A 20 -3.75 7.33 -5.06
N VAL A 21 -4.40 7.28 -3.89
CA VAL A 21 -4.44 8.41 -2.96
C VAL A 21 -3.05 8.68 -2.37
N VAL A 22 -2.40 7.65 -1.82
CA VAL A 22 -1.10 7.79 -1.16
C VAL A 22 0.02 7.98 -2.17
N GLY A 23 -0.02 7.28 -3.30
CA GLY A 23 0.98 7.43 -4.36
C GLY A 23 0.97 8.83 -4.97
N GLY A 24 -0.21 9.39 -5.26
CA GLY A 24 -0.34 10.74 -5.78
C GLY A 24 0.13 11.81 -4.78
N TRP A 25 -0.30 11.68 -3.52
CA TRP A 25 0.12 12.59 -2.44
C TRP A 25 1.63 12.51 -2.19
N ALA A 26 2.19 11.32 -2.04
CA ALA A 26 3.60 11.14 -1.71
C ALA A 26 4.53 11.56 -2.86
N ALA A 27 4.14 11.33 -4.12
CA ALA A 27 4.87 11.84 -5.28
C ALA A 27 4.91 13.37 -5.31
N SER A 28 3.79 14.03 -4.95
CA SER A 28 3.72 15.49 -4.89
C SER A 28 4.60 16.10 -3.80
N LEU A 29 4.67 15.47 -2.62
CA LEU A 29 5.52 15.89 -1.51
C LEU A 29 7.01 15.78 -1.82
N VAL A 30 7.42 14.66 -2.40
CA VAL A 30 8.81 14.44 -2.82
C VAL A 30 9.28 15.54 -3.76
N HIS A 31 8.43 15.90 -4.74
CA HIS A 31 8.77 16.93 -5.72
C HIS A 31 8.77 18.34 -5.12
N ALA A 32 8.01 18.58 -4.05
CA ALA A 32 7.95 19.87 -3.37
C ALA A 32 9.12 20.10 -2.41
N GLU A 33 9.62 19.06 -1.73
CA GLU A 33 10.59 19.21 -0.63
C GLU A 33 12.06 18.97 -1.02
N ALA A 34 12.35 18.14 -2.02
CA ALA A 34 13.73 17.69 -2.26
C ALA A 34 14.14 17.79 -3.74
N THR A 35 15.36 18.27 -3.98
CA THR A 35 16.02 18.24 -5.29
C THR A 35 17.30 17.38 -5.24
N GLY A 36 17.59 16.65 -6.32
CA GLY A 36 18.83 15.87 -6.46
C GLY A 36 18.80 14.51 -5.77
N MET A 37 19.93 14.07 -5.19
CA MET A 37 20.07 12.71 -4.62
C MET A 37 19.17 12.45 -3.39
N ALA A 38 18.79 13.50 -2.67
CA ALA A 38 17.86 13.41 -1.55
C ALA A 38 16.44 13.01 -2.01
N GLU A 39 16.03 13.44 -3.20
CA GLU A 39 14.73 13.09 -3.81
C GLU A 39 14.63 11.58 -4.03
N VAL A 40 15.70 10.97 -4.53
CA VAL A 40 15.77 9.52 -4.78
C VAL A 40 15.66 8.74 -3.46
N GLY A 41 16.40 9.17 -2.44
CA GLY A 41 16.31 8.58 -1.10
C GLY A 41 14.88 8.64 -0.54
N LEU A 42 14.23 9.81 -0.64
CA LEU A 42 12.87 10.01 -0.15
C LEU A 42 11.86 9.11 -0.88
N ARG A 43 11.96 8.98 -2.21
CA ARG A 43 11.12 8.08 -3.01
C ARG A 43 11.26 6.63 -2.58
N VAL A 44 12.49 6.17 -2.36
CA VAL A 44 12.76 4.78 -1.95
C VAL A 44 12.17 4.51 -0.56
N VAL A 45 12.34 5.45 0.39
CA VAL A 45 11.78 5.31 1.74
C VAL A 45 10.25 5.29 1.71
N ILE A 46 9.63 6.19 0.96
CA ILE A 46 8.17 6.23 0.78
C ILE A 46 7.66 4.94 0.15
N ALA A 47 8.33 4.44 -0.89
CA ALA A 47 7.98 3.17 -1.53
C ALA A 47 8.07 2.00 -0.54
N ALA A 48 9.14 1.94 0.25
CA ALA A 48 9.30 0.90 1.27
C ALA A 48 8.18 0.94 2.32
N ILE A 49 7.83 2.13 2.82
CA ILE A 49 6.71 2.31 3.77
C ILE A 49 5.38 1.89 3.12
N PHE A 50 5.15 2.29 1.87
CA PHE A 50 3.94 1.95 1.12
C PHE A 50 3.75 0.42 1.02
N PHE A 51 4.81 -0.30 0.63
CA PHE A 51 4.77 -1.77 0.57
C PHE A 51 4.59 -2.41 1.95
N ALA A 52 5.20 -1.86 3.00
CA ALA A 52 5.01 -2.35 4.36
C ALA A 52 3.55 -2.22 4.82
N ILE A 53 2.87 -1.12 4.47
CA ILE A 53 1.44 -0.92 4.78
C ILE A 53 0.57 -1.93 4.02
N LEU A 54 0.82 -2.13 2.72
CA LEU A 54 0.10 -3.13 1.93
C LEU A 54 0.28 -4.55 2.49
N LEU A 55 1.50 -4.89 2.89
CA LEU A 55 1.78 -6.18 3.54
C LEU A 55 1.04 -6.29 4.89
N GLY A 56 0.98 -5.21 5.66
CA GLY A 56 0.21 -5.14 6.90
C GLY A 56 -1.29 -5.41 6.67
N PHE A 57 -1.90 -4.79 5.66
CA PHE A 57 -3.28 -5.07 5.27
C PHE A 57 -3.47 -6.53 4.89
N TRP A 58 -2.57 -7.07 4.05
CA TRP A 58 -2.62 -8.47 3.66
C TRP A 58 -2.61 -9.41 4.87
N LEU A 59 -1.69 -9.20 5.82
CA LEU A 59 -1.58 -9.98 7.05
C LEU A 59 -2.82 -9.86 7.93
N LEU A 60 -3.36 -8.65 8.08
CA LEU A 60 -4.57 -8.41 8.87
C LEU A 60 -5.78 -9.15 8.28
N PHE A 61 -6.01 -9.02 6.99
CA PHE A 61 -7.12 -9.68 6.30
C PHE A 61 -6.97 -11.19 6.28
N SER A 62 -5.76 -11.72 6.06
CA SER A 62 -5.51 -13.16 6.11
C SER A 62 -5.62 -13.73 7.53
N GLY A 63 -5.31 -12.95 8.57
CA GLY A 63 -5.57 -13.31 9.96
C GLY A 63 -7.06 -13.36 10.32
N LEU A 64 -7.85 -12.39 9.86
CA LEU A 64 -9.30 -12.40 10.02
C LEU A 64 -9.94 -13.61 9.33
N ASP A 65 -9.46 -13.97 8.15
CA ASP A 65 -9.94 -15.13 7.40
C ASP A 65 -9.71 -16.44 8.18
N ARG A 66 -8.55 -16.59 8.82
CA ARG A 66 -8.21 -17.78 9.62
C ARG A 66 -9.05 -17.91 10.89
N ASN A 67 -9.49 -16.81 11.48
CA ASN A 67 -10.28 -16.79 12.72
C ASN A 67 -11.80 -16.87 12.48
N THR A 68 -12.25 -16.66 11.24
CA THR A 68 -13.68 -16.70 10.87
C THR A 68 -14.11 -18.06 10.31
N ALA A 69 -13.16 -18.95 10.02
CA ALA A 69 -13.38 -20.34 9.61
C ALA A 69 -13.36 -21.29 10.82
#